data_AF-A0A916H8V5-F1
#
_entry.id   AF-A0A916H8V5-F1
#
_cell.length_a   1.000
_cell.length_b   1.000
_cell.length_c   1.000
_cell.angle_alpha   90.00
_cell.angle_beta   90.00
_cell.angle_gamma   90.00
#
_symmetry.space_group_name_H-M   'P 1'
#
loop_
_entity.id
_entity.type
_entity.pdbx_description
1 polymer ?
#
loop_
_entity_poly.entity_id
_entity_poly.type
_entity_poly.pdbx_seq_one_letter_code
_entity_poly.pdbx_strand_id
1 'polypeptide(L)'
;MAKGQHYTPYQQKIIRRFYEHRGTVLTQRLAELVTEIYLATSEKAAAKLWKSAHDTLLKSGIDPADAEDIVTNRKIQDVAAIVSAMNSTSPPPSAPRSARRADDF
;
A
#
# COMPACT_ATOMS: atom_id res chain seq x y z
N MET A 1 -14.67 -25.10 0.52
CA MET A 1 -14.84 -24.78 -0.91
C MET A 1 -15.43 -23.38 -1.02
N ALA A 2 -14.65 -22.37 -1.44
CA ALA A 2 -15.14 -21.00 -1.54
C ALA A 2 -15.97 -20.85 -2.83
N LYS A 3 -17.24 -20.44 -2.68
CA LYS A 3 -18.16 -20.17 -3.81
C LYS A 3 -17.50 -19.20 -4.80
N GLY A 4 -17.36 -19.62 -6.05
CA GLY A 4 -16.81 -18.81 -7.13
C GLY A 4 -17.65 -17.55 -7.33
N GLN A 5 -17.16 -16.43 -6.79
CA GLN A 5 -17.78 -15.14 -7.05
C GLN A 5 -17.46 -14.73 -8.49
N HIS A 6 -18.42 -14.97 -9.38
CA HIS A 6 -18.35 -14.50 -10.75
C HIS A 6 -18.60 -12.98 -10.76
N TYR A 7 -17.52 -12.21 -10.70
CA TYR A 7 -17.58 -10.77 -10.84
C TYR A 7 -17.98 -10.39 -12.26
N THR A 8 -18.88 -9.41 -12.41
CA THR A 8 -19.24 -8.84 -13.71
C THR A 8 -18.01 -8.18 -14.36
N PRO A 9 -17.96 -7.98 -15.69
CA PRO A 9 -16.82 -7.32 -16.35
C PRO A 9 -16.48 -5.95 -15.75
N TYR A 10 -17.49 -5.22 -15.27
CA TYR A 10 -17.32 -3.97 -14.54
C TYR A 10 -16.67 -4.18 -13.17
N GLN A 11 -17.14 -5.14 -12.37
CA GLN A 11 -16.56 -5.48 -11.07
C GLN A 11 -15.11 -5.96 -11.19
N GLN A 12 -14.82 -6.79 -12.19
CA GLN A 12 -13.44 -7.23 -12.49
C GLN A 12 -12.52 -6.05 -12.80
N LYS A 13 -12.99 -5.06 -13.58
CA LYS A 13 -12.25 -3.83 -13.87
C LYS A 13 -11.95 -3.02 -12.62
N ILE A 14 -12.92 -2.91 -11.69
CA ILE A 14 -12.72 -2.22 -10.40
C ILE A 14 -11.70 -2.97 -9.55
N ILE A 15 -11.84 -4.29 -9.41
CA ILE A 15 -10.92 -5.13 -8.63
C ILE A 15 -9.49 -5.02 -9.18
N ARG A 16 -9.34 -5.06 -10.51
CA ARG A 16 -8.04 -4.90 -11.16
C ARG A 16 -7.42 -3.54 -10.88
N ARG A 17 -8.19 -2.44 -11.07
CA ARG A 17 -7.74 -1.08 -10.74
C ARG A 17 -7.36 -0.93 -9.27
N PHE A 18 -8.09 -1.57 -8.36
CA PHE A 18 -7.76 -1.57 -6.94
C PHE A 18 -6.39 -2.18 -6.69
N TYR A 19 -6.07 -3.34 -7.29
CA TYR A 19 -4.75 -3.96 -7.15
C TYR A 19 -3.64 -3.23 -7.92
N GLU A 20 -3.95 -2.64 -9.09
CA GLU A 20 -3.04 -1.79 -9.87
C GLU A 20 -2.59 -0.55 -9.07
N HIS A 21 -3.49 0.03 -8.27
CA HIS A 21 -3.20 1.20 -7.44
C HIS A 21 -2.99 0.87 -5.95
N ARG A 22 -2.99 -0.42 -5.57
CA ARG A 22 -2.92 -0.86 -4.17
C ARG A 22 -1.66 -0.34 -3.48
N GLY A 23 -0.53 -0.32 -4.19
CA GLY A 23 0.70 0.28 -3.68
C GLY A 23 0.51 1.74 -3.29
N THR A 24 -0.02 2.57 -4.21
CA THR A 24 -0.30 4.00 -3.96
C THR A 24 -1.25 4.21 -2.78
N VAL A 25 -2.31 3.42 -2.68
CA VAL A 25 -3.28 3.50 -1.57
C VAL A 25 -2.62 3.18 -0.23
N LEU A 26 -1.77 2.15 -0.19
CA LEU A 26 -1.07 1.76 1.04
C LEU A 26 -0.01 2.78 1.44
N THR A 27 0.75 3.31 0.48
CA THR A 27 1.74 4.38 0.74
C THR A 27 1.05 5.62 1.31
N GLN A 28 -0.07 6.04 0.71
CA GLN A 28 -0.85 7.17 1.19
C GLN A 28 -1.37 6.93 2.61
N ARG A 29 -1.90 5.73 2.89
CA ARG A 29 -2.41 5.41 4.23
C ARG A 29 -1.29 5.37 5.28
N LEU A 30 -0.12 4.85 4.95
CA LEU A 30 1.04 4.88 5.85
C LEU A 30 1.49 6.32 6.13
N ALA A 31 1.49 7.20 5.13
CA ALA A 31 1.81 8.62 5.31
C ALA A 31 0.83 9.34 6.24
N GLU A 32 -0.47 9.07 6.10
CA GLU A 32 -1.51 9.56 7.01
C GLU A 32 -1.27 9.04 8.43
N LEU A 33 -1.00 7.74 8.59
CA LEU A 33 -0.75 7.12 9.89
C LEU A 33 0.47 7.72 10.61
N VAL A 34 1.55 8.04 9.89
CA VAL A 34 2.70 8.75 10.48
C VAL A 34 2.24 10.08 11.07
N THR A 35 1.44 10.85 10.33
CA THR A 35 0.94 12.15 10.79
C THR A 35 -0.03 12.00 11.96
N GLU A 36 -0.98 11.07 11.87
CA GLU A 36 -1.97 10.78 12.91
C GLU A 36 -1.30 10.32 14.21
N ILE A 37 -0.28 9.45 14.13
CA ILE A 37 0.48 8.96 15.29
C ILE A 37 1.25 10.12 15.93
N TYR A 38 1.91 10.96 15.13
CA TYR A 38 2.68 12.11 15.62
C TYR A 38 1.80 13.11 16.37
N LEU A 39 0.57 13.32 15.90
CA LEU A 39 -0.39 14.25 16.50
C LEU A 39 -1.23 13.63 17.63
N ALA A 40 -1.13 12.33 17.86
CA ALA A 40 -1.96 11.64 18.85
C ALA A 40 -1.57 12.09 20.27
N THR A 41 -2.53 12.69 20.99
CA THR A 41 -2.32 13.19 22.36
C THR A 41 -2.64 12.18 23.45
N SER A 42 -3.30 11.07 23.11
CA SER A 42 -3.63 10.01 24.06
C SER A 42 -3.02 8.67 23.66
N GLU A 43 -2.49 7.95 24.63
CA GLU A 43 -1.87 6.64 24.43
C GLU A 43 -2.85 5.63 23.82
N LYS A 44 -4.12 5.67 24.23
CA LYS A 44 -5.18 4.82 23.69
C LYS A 44 -5.44 5.08 22.20
N ALA A 45 -5.41 6.34 21.77
CA ALA A 45 -5.54 6.68 20.36
C ALA A 45 -4.30 6.24 19.57
N ALA A 46 -3.11 6.54 20.09
CA ALA A 46 -1.85 6.12 19.50
C ALA A 46 -1.78 4.59 19.32
N ALA A 47 -2.18 3.81 20.32
CA ALA A 47 -2.18 2.35 20.23
C ALA A 47 -3.06 1.81 19.09
N LYS A 48 -4.23 2.41 18.85
CA LYS A 48 -5.11 2.05 17.72
C LYS A 48 -4.48 2.41 16.36
N LEU A 49 -3.81 3.56 16.29
CA LEU A 49 -3.12 4.01 15.09
C LEU A 49 -1.93 3.11 14.77
N TRP A 50 -1.16 2.73 15.78
CA TRP A 50 -0.06 1.80 15.65
C TRP A 50 -0.50 0.40 15.22
N LYS A 51 -1.63 -0.10 15.75
CA LYS A 51 -2.24 -1.33 15.24
C LYS A 51 -2.60 -1.20 13.75
N SER A 52 -3.15 -0.06 13.36
CA SER A 52 -3.48 0.20 11.95
C SER A 52 -2.22 0.31 11.07
N ALA A 53 -1.12 0.87 11.61
CA ALA A 53 0.18 0.91 10.94
C ALA A 53 0.74 -0.49 10.72
N HIS A 54 0.71 -1.34 11.73
CA HIS A 54 1.08 -2.76 11.62
C HIS A 54 0.34 -3.45 10.47
N ASP A 55 -0.99 -3.40 10.47
CA ASP A 55 -1.82 -4.05 9.44
C ASP A 55 -1.53 -3.50 8.04
N THR A 56 -1.17 -2.22 7.94
CA THR A 56 -0.87 -1.57 6.65
C THR A 56 0.54 -1.92 6.17
N LEU A 57 1.52 -2.04 7.07
CA LEU A 57 2.89 -2.52 6.76
C LEU A 57 2.84 -3.95 6.21
N LEU A 58 2.12 -4.85 6.85
CA LEU A 58 1.92 -6.22 6.37
C LEU A 58 1.26 -6.26 4.97
N LYS A 59 0.22 -5.44 4.76
CA LYS A 59 -0.45 -5.34 3.45
C LYS A 59 0.45 -4.79 2.35
N SER A 60 1.48 -4.05 2.72
CA SER A 60 2.49 -3.46 1.82
C SER A 60 3.60 -4.43 1.46
N GLY A 61 3.64 -5.61 2.09
CA GLY A 61 4.64 -6.65 1.83
C GLY A 61 5.93 -6.50 2.66
N ILE A 62 5.92 -5.67 3.71
CA ILE A 62 7.00 -5.62 4.70
C ILE A 62 7.02 -6.93 5.47
N ASP A 63 8.22 -7.40 5.83
CA ASP A 63 8.37 -8.61 6.63
C ASP A 63 7.62 -8.49 7.97
N PRO A 64 6.89 -9.53 8.42
CA PRO A 64 6.14 -9.46 9.67
C PRO A 64 7.00 -9.19 10.91
N ALA A 65 8.24 -9.71 10.96
CA ALA A 65 9.12 -9.46 12.10
C ALA A 65 9.54 -7.99 12.16
N ASP A 66 9.85 -7.39 11.01
CA ASP A 66 10.17 -5.96 10.91
C ASP A 66 8.95 -5.09 11.26
N ALA A 67 7.77 -5.46 10.77
CA ALA A 67 6.53 -4.73 11.06
C ALA A 67 6.20 -4.74 12.56
N GLU A 68 6.34 -5.89 13.23
CA GLU A 68 6.17 -6.02 14.68
C GLU A 68 7.22 -5.18 15.43
N ASP A 69 8.52 -5.32 15.09
CA ASP A 69 9.61 -4.57 15.74
C ASP A 69 9.39 -3.05 15.66
N ILE A 70 9.02 -2.53 14.49
CA ILE A 70 8.73 -1.11 14.28
C ILE A 70 7.58 -0.64 15.19
N VAL A 71 6.52 -1.43 15.30
CA VAL A 71 5.29 -1.06 16.02
C VAL A 71 5.46 -1.21 17.54
N THR A 72 6.13 -2.26 18.01
CA THR A 72 6.44 -2.49 19.42
C THR A 72 7.38 -1.41 19.95
N ASN A 73 8.43 -1.07 19.19
CA ASN A 73 9.39 -0.05 19.59
C ASN A 73 8.97 1.38 19.22
N ARG A 74 7.76 1.56 18.67
CA ARG A 74 7.18 2.86 18.31
C ARG A 74 8.09 3.69 17.39
N LYS A 75 8.77 3.03 16.45
CA LYS A 75 9.75 3.65 15.54
C LYS A 75 9.07 4.41 14.40
N ILE A 76 8.52 5.58 14.70
CA ILE A 76 7.76 6.38 13.72
C ILE A 76 8.61 6.82 12.52
N GLN A 77 9.91 7.03 12.75
CA GLN A 77 10.88 7.39 11.71
C GLN A 77 11.05 6.29 10.67
N ASP A 78 11.03 5.01 11.10
CA ASP A 78 11.15 3.87 10.19
C ASP A 78 9.91 3.76 9.30
N VAL A 79 8.71 4.00 9.85
CA VAL A 79 7.47 4.08 9.05
C VAL A 79 7.57 5.18 7.99
N ALA A 80 8.09 6.37 8.35
CA ALA A 80 8.26 7.48 7.42
C ALA A 80 9.33 7.20 6.34
N ALA A 81 10.40 6.49 6.69
CA ALA A 81 11.42 6.04 5.74
C ALA A 81 10.84 5.04 4.73
N ILE A 82 10.02 4.09 5.18
CA ILE A 82 9.31 3.14 4.32
C ILE A 82 8.39 3.87 3.34
N VAL A 83 7.60 4.86 3.79
CA VAL A 83 6.76 5.69 2.91
C VAL A 83 7.60 6.39 1.83
N SER A 84 8.76 6.93 2.21
CA SER A 84 9.68 7.61 1.28
C SER A 84 10.30 6.65 0.26
N ALA A 85 10.65 5.43 0.69
CA ALA A 85 11.14 4.37 -0.18
C ALA A 85 10.06 3.88 -1.18
N MET A 86 8.81 3.78 -0.73
CA MET A 86 7.68 3.42 -1.58
C MET A 86 7.37 4.50 -2.63
N ASN A 87 7.54 5.78 -2.31
CA ASN A 87 7.35 6.89 -3.25
C ASN A 87 8.47 7.04 -4.28
N SER A 88 9.70 6.64 -3.93
CA SER A 88 10.86 6.69 -4.83
C SER A 88 10.92 5.52 -5.81
N THR A 89 10.16 4.45 -5.55
CA THR A 89 9.90 3.39 -6.52
C THR A 89 8.86 3.88 -7.54
N SER A 90 9.33 4.57 -8.58
CA SER A 90 8.54 4.87 -9.79
C SER A 90 7.87 3.60 -10.33
N PRO A 91 6.65 3.65 -10.93
CA PRO A 91 6.15 2.53 -11.72
C PRO A 91 7.23 2.12 -12.74
N PRO A 92 7.38 0.83 -13.06
CA PRO A 92 8.28 0.41 -14.14
C PRO A 92 7.98 1.26 -15.37
N PRO A 93 8.99 1.73 -16.14
CA PRO A 93 8.74 2.47 -17.36
C PRO A 93 7.72 1.67 -18.15
N SER A 94 6.57 2.28 -18.42
CA SER A 94 5.55 1.65 -19.25
C SER A 94 6.27 1.18 -20.50
N ALA A 95 6.36 -0.16 -20.66
CA ALA A 95 7.01 -0.75 -21.81
C ALA A 95 6.47 -0.03 -23.06
N PRO A 96 7.33 0.33 -24.04
CA PRO A 96 6.87 1.02 -25.22
C PRO A 96 5.67 0.25 -25.75
N ARG A 97 4.52 0.94 -25.87
CA ARG A 97 3.36 0.42 -26.60
C ARG A 97 3.91 -0.09 -27.92
N SER A 98 4.06 -1.41 -28.02
CA SER A 98 4.62 -2.07 -29.19
C SER A 98 3.93 -1.46 -30.40
N ALA A 99 4.75 -0.92 -31.29
CA ALA A 99 4.36 -0.27 -32.52
C ALA A 99 3.09 -0.92 -33.08
N ARG A 100 2.04 -0.11 -33.30
CA ARG A 100 0.99 -0.53 -34.22
C ARG A 100 1.70 -0.89 -35.51
N ARG A 101 1.70 -2.18 -35.82
CA ARG A 101 2.13 -2.73 -37.08
C ARG A 101 1.23 -2.12 -38.14
N ALA A 102 1.74 -1.11 -38.83
CA ALA A 102 1.12 -0.52 -40.01
C ALA A 102 1.55 -1.37 -41.20
N ASP A 103 0.91 -2.52 -41.36
CA ASP A 103 1.03 -3.37 -42.54
C ASP A 103 -0.40 -3.80 -42.93
N ASP A 104 -1.15 -2.87 -43.53
CA ASP A 104 -2.32 -3.14 -44.36
C ASP A 104 -2.30 -2.09 -45.50
N PHE A 105 -1.56 -2.43 -46.56
CA PHE A 105 -1.66 -1.88 -47.90
C PHE A 105 -1.99 -3.05 -48.84
#